data_AF-A0A1M3E8G4-F1
#
_entry.id   AF-A0A1M3E8G4-F1
#
_cell.length_a   1.000
_cell.length_b   1.000
_cell.length_c   1.000
_cell.angle_alpha   90.00
_cell.angle_beta   90.00
_cell.angle_gamma   90.00
#
_symmetry.space_group_name_H-M   'P 1'
#
loop_
_entity.id
_entity.type
_entity.pdbx_description
1 polymer ?
#
loop_
_entity_poly.entity_id
_entity_poly.type
_entity_poly.pdbx_seq_one_letter_code
_entity_poly.pdbx_strand_id
1 'polypeptide(L)'
;MSFKYTPTALKKIEQIYDEAKYLVRYEKGNFASGYCVLEHKKVVVVNKFLNVEGRINALIEILPSILVDPDIFSGETLKLLDQLDIQFQAPPEPPPATEGQEEAPAGAISEEADTSESPDQATEDTNEPDHIV
;
A
#
# COMPACT_ATOMS: atom_id res chain seq x y z
N MET A 1 0.79 -23.49 0.68
CA MET A 1 0.99 -24.50 1.77
C MET A 1 0.32 -24.02 3.05
N SER A 2 0.09 -24.89 4.05
CA SER A 2 -0.58 -24.51 5.31
C SER A 2 0.41 -23.83 6.28
N PHE A 3 0.44 -22.50 6.27
CA PHE A 3 1.18 -21.71 7.26
C PHE A 3 0.47 -21.81 8.62
N LYS A 4 1.20 -22.21 9.67
CA LYS A 4 0.64 -22.35 11.02
C LYS A 4 0.99 -21.14 11.88
N TYR A 5 -0.05 -20.47 12.36
CA TYR A 5 0.06 -19.39 13.33
C TYR A 5 0.47 -19.97 14.69
N THR A 6 1.76 -19.84 15.01
CA THR A 6 2.36 -20.33 16.27
C THR A 6 3.23 -19.24 16.88
N PRO A 7 3.47 -19.25 18.20
CA PRO A 7 4.39 -18.30 18.82
C PRO A 7 5.81 -18.38 18.23
N THR A 8 6.21 -19.55 17.72
CA THR A 8 7.45 -19.73 16.98
C THR A 8 7.44 -18.98 15.64
N ALA A 9 6.32 -19.03 14.91
CA ALA A 9 6.15 -18.25 13.68
C ALA A 9 6.18 -16.74 13.96
N LEU A 10 5.57 -16.28 15.06
CA LEU A 10 5.63 -14.87 15.46
C LEU A 10 7.08 -14.40 15.65
N LYS A 11 7.90 -15.15 16.40
CA LYS A 11 9.32 -14.81 16.59
C LYS A 11 10.09 -14.75 15.28
N LYS A 12 9.80 -15.67 14.36
CA LYS A 12 10.43 -15.66 13.02
C LYS A 12 10.07 -14.40 12.26
N ILE A 13 8.81 -13.97 12.31
CA ILE A 13 8.38 -12.72 11.66
C ILE A 13 9.04 -11.51 12.33
N GLU A 14 9.08 -11.45 13.67
CA GLU A 14 9.81 -10.39 14.39
C GLU A 14 11.28 -10.27 13.96
N GLN A 15 11.93 -11.40 13.67
CA GLN A 15 13.30 -11.42 13.16
C GLN A 15 13.42 -10.79 11.76
N ILE A 16 12.42 -10.95 10.89
CA ILE A 16 12.38 -10.28 9.57
C ILE A 16 12.42 -8.76 9.75
N TYR A 17 11.64 -8.23 10.71
CA TYR A 17 11.64 -6.80 11.00
C TYR A 17 12.99 -6.32 11.57
N ASP A 18 13.63 -7.11 12.42
CA ASP A 18 14.96 -6.80 12.97
C ASP A 18 16.03 -6.72 11.86
N GLU A 19 16.03 -7.70 10.94
CA GLU A 19 16.89 -7.71 9.76
C GLU A 19 16.62 -6.49 8.86
N ALA A 20 15.34 -6.15 8.65
CA ALA A 20 14.89 -4.97 7.91
C ALA A 20 15.21 -3.62 8.58
N LYS A 21 15.83 -3.61 9.76
CA LYS A 21 16.09 -2.42 10.59
C LYS A 21 14.82 -1.71 11.05
N TYR A 22 13.72 -2.44 11.20
CA TYR A 22 12.48 -1.97 11.79
C TYR A 22 12.36 -2.41 13.25
N LEU A 23 11.89 -1.51 14.11
CA LEU A 23 11.64 -1.80 15.52
C LEU A 23 10.18 -2.17 15.73
N VAL A 24 9.91 -3.41 16.13
CA VAL A 24 8.57 -3.84 16.54
C VAL A 24 8.37 -3.55 18.03
N ARG A 25 7.32 -2.79 18.38
CA ARG A 25 6.91 -2.51 19.76
C ARG A 25 5.48 -2.91 20.00
N TYR A 26 5.24 -3.49 21.18
CA TYR A 26 3.91 -3.85 21.65
C TYR A 26 3.41 -2.80 22.63
N GLU A 27 2.37 -2.06 22.25
CA GLU A 27 1.83 -0.97 23.06
C GLU A 27 0.33 -1.10 23.28
N LYS A 28 -0.18 -0.37 24.28
CA LYS A 28 -1.63 -0.21 24.47
C LYS A 28 -2.10 0.91 23.55
N GLY A 29 -2.67 0.54 22.40
CA GLY A 29 -3.27 1.46 21.45
C GLY A 29 -4.59 0.92 20.90
N ASN A 30 -5.48 1.83 20.49
CA ASN A 30 -6.67 1.48 19.72
C ASN A 30 -6.44 1.92 18.27
N PHE A 31 -5.84 1.03 17.49
CA PHE A 31 -5.61 1.24 16.06
C PHE A 31 -6.73 0.55 15.29
N ALA A 32 -7.26 1.18 14.24
CA ALA A 32 -8.36 0.61 13.43
C ALA A 32 -8.00 -0.79 12.87
N SER A 33 -6.75 -0.96 12.41
CA SER A 33 -6.21 -2.23 11.89
C SER A 33 -5.50 -3.07 12.96
N GLY A 34 -5.50 -2.64 14.23
CA GLY A 34 -4.76 -3.29 15.31
C GLY A 34 -3.25 -3.03 15.34
N TYR A 35 -2.71 -2.27 14.38
CA TYR A 35 -1.31 -1.85 14.32
C TYR A 35 -1.15 -0.42 13.75
N CYS A 36 0.05 0.14 13.89
CA CYS A 36 0.45 1.42 13.31
C CYS A 36 1.92 1.36 12.88
N VAL A 37 2.25 1.92 11.71
CA VAL A 37 3.62 1.95 11.17
C VAL A 37 4.08 3.40 11.09
N LEU A 38 5.29 3.66 11.60
CA LEU A 38 6.00 4.93 11.48
C LEU A 38 7.17 4.73 10.52
N GLU A 39 6.93 4.91 9.22
CA GLU A 39 7.92 4.72 8.16
C GLU A 39 9.17 5.58 8.38
N HIS A 40 8.99 6.86 8.72
CA HIS A 40 10.09 7.79 8.96
C HIS A 40 11.00 7.40 10.14
N LYS A 41 10.45 6.68 11.13
CA LYS A 41 11.22 6.21 12.30
C LYS A 41 11.58 4.73 12.21
N LYS A 42 11.12 4.03 11.16
CA LYS A 42 11.17 2.58 11.03
C LYS A 42 10.67 1.86 12.29
N VAL A 43 9.54 2.31 12.84
CA VAL A 43 8.93 1.70 14.03
C VAL A 43 7.56 1.15 13.70
N VAL A 44 7.31 -0.11 14.04
CA VAL A 44 6.01 -0.77 13.93
C VAL A 44 5.45 -0.95 15.33
N VAL A 45 4.26 -0.43 15.57
CA VAL A 45 3.57 -0.52 16.84
C VAL A 45 2.38 -1.46 16.68
N VAL A 46 2.39 -2.59 17.40
CA VAL A 46 1.33 -3.58 17.38
C VAL A 46 0.55 -3.50 18.70
N ASN A 47 -0.78 -3.59 18.63
CA ASN A 47 -1.60 -3.62 19.84
C ASN A 47 -1.30 -4.88 20.67
N LYS A 48 -0.88 -4.69 21.92
CA LYS A 48 -0.53 -5.79 22.83
C LYS A 48 -1.71 -6.72 23.17
N PHE A 49 -2.95 -6.27 23.00
CA PHE A 49 -4.14 -7.06 23.28
C PHE A 49 -4.50 -8.05 22.17
N LEU A 50 -3.83 -7.98 21.01
CA LEU A 50 -4.02 -8.97 19.95
C LEU A 50 -3.45 -10.33 20.37
N ASN A 51 -4.18 -11.39 20.03
CA ASN A 51 -3.69 -12.77 20.13
C ASN A 51 -2.53 -13.02 19.17
N VAL A 52 -1.82 -14.14 19.35
CA VAL A 52 -0.67 -14.52 18.50
C VAL A 52 -1.02 -14.48 17.01
N GLU A 53 -2.17 -15.04 16.63
CA GLU A 53 -2.63 -15.03 15.23
C GLU A 53 -2.87 -13.60 14.72
N GLY A 54 -3.54 -12.76 15.51
CA GLY A 54 -3.78 -11.36 15.15
C GLY A 54 -2.50 -10.53 15.02
N ARG A 55 -1.52 -10.77 15.88
CA ARG A 55 -0.19 -10.13 15.78
C ARG A 55 0.55 -10.56 14.52
N ILE A 56 0.51 -11.86 14.20
CA ILE A 56 1.12 -12.39 12.97
C ILE A 56 0.45 -11.77 11.75
N ASN A 57 -0.89 -11.74 11.69
CA ASN A 57 -1.61 -11.15 10.58
C ASN A 57 -1.27 -9.68 10.39
N ALA A 58 -1.27 -8.90 11.49
CA ALA A 58 -0.85 -7.50 11.46
C ALA A 58 0.56 -7.32 10.88
N LEU A 59 1.52 -8.13 11.34
CA LEU A 59 2.89 -8.07 10.83
C LEU A 59 3.00 -8.54 9.37
N ILE A 60 2.20 -9.51 8.93
CA ILE A 60 2.20 -9.93 7.52
C ILE A 60 1.62 -8.83 6.62
N GLU A 61 0.56 -8.16 7.07
CA GLU A 61 -0.09 -7.08 6.32
C GLU A 61 0.84 -5.86 6.11
N ILE A 62 1.74 -5.61 7.07
CA ILE A 62 2.72 -4.52 7.02
C ILE A 62 3.95 -4.87 6.16
N LEU A 63 4.34 -6.14 6.06
CA LEU A 63 5.54 -6.54 5.32
C LEU A 63 5.62 -5.98 3.88
N PRO A 64 4.58 -6.07 3.04
CA PRO A 64 4.65 -5.55 1.67
C PRO A 64 4.69 -4.02 1.58
N SER A 65 4.25 -3.30 2.60
CA SER A 65 4.32 -1.82 2.61
C SER A 65 5.69 -1.29 3.05
N ILE A 66 6.56 -2.15 3.56
CA ILE A 66 7.92 -1.78 3.92
C ILE A 66 8.80 -1.71 2.67
N LEU A 67 9.37 -0.53 2.42
CA LEU A 67 10.44 -0.35 1.46
C LEU A 67 11.76 -0.80 2.08
N VAL A 68 12.21 -2.01 1.73
CA VAL A 68 13.53 -2.53 2.10
C VAL A 68 14.07 -3.45 1.00
N ASP A 69 15.38 -3.48 0.84
CA ASP A 69 16.03 -4.30 -0.18
C ASP A 69 15.98 -5.79 0.21
N PRO A 70 15.63 -6.71 -0.70
CA PRO A 70 15.61 -8.13 -0.38
C PRO A 70 17.01 -8.70 -0.08
N ASP A 71 18.07 -8.05 -0.56
CA ASP A 71 19.47 -8.46 -0.38
C ASP A 71 19.98 -8.36 1.07
N ILE A 72 19.32 -7.60 1.93
CA ILE A 72 19.73 -7.48 3.34
C ILE A 72 19.25 -8.64 4.22
N PHE A 73 18.34 -9.47 3.71
CA PHE A 73 17.78 -10.59 4.46
C PHE A 73 18.69 -11.82 4.48
N SER A 74 18.66 -12.55 5.59
CA SER A 74 19.29 -13.86 5.70
C SER A 74 18.63 -14.87 4.75
N GLY A 75 19.40 -15.87 4.31
CA GLY A 75 18.87 -16.99 3.51
C GLY A 75 17.78 -17.79 4.21
N GLU A 76 17.66 -17.73 5.54
CA GLU A 76 16.53 -18.30 6.28
C GLU A 76 15.26 -17.44 6.17
N THR A 77 15.42 -16.13 6.23
CA THR A 77 14.34 -15.14 6.09
C THR A 77 13.77 -15.14 4.68
N LEU A 78 14.63 -15.19 3.66
CA LEU A 78 14.22 -15.30 2.25
C LEU A 78 13.34 -16.53 2.00
N LYS A 79 13.69 -17.69 2.60
CA LYS A 79 12.86 -18.90 2.51
C LYS A 79 11.49 -18.75 3.17
N LEU A 80 11.39 -17.95 4.24
CA LEU A 80 10.11 -17.70 4.90
C LEU A 80 9.24 -16.76 4.09
N LEU A 81 9.83 -15.74 3.48
CA LEU A 81 9.13 -14.81 2.59
C LEU A 81 8.58 -15.54 1.36
N ASP A 82 9.40 -16.41 0.75
CA ASP A 82 8.99 -17.28 -0.36
C ASP A 82 7.84 -18.22 0.05
N GLN A 83 7.90 -18.83 1.24
CA GLN A 83 6.80 -19.66 1.76
C GLN A 83 5.49 -18.89 1.97
N LEU A 84 5.58 -17.59 2.20
CA LEU A 84 4.45 -16.71 2.44
C LEU A 84 3.99 -15.98 1.16
N ASP A 85 4.66 -16.18 0.03
CA ASP A 85 4.41 -15.50 -1.24
C ASP A 85 4.40 -13.95 -1.07
N ILE A 86 5.28 -13.45 -0.18
CA ILE A 86 5.38 -12.02 0.12
C ILE A 86 6.42 -11.39 -0.79
N GLN A 87 5.94 -10.50 -1.66
CA GLN A 87 6.79 -9.67 -2.51
C GLN A 87 6.89 -8.28 -1.88
N PHE A 88 8.10 -7.83 -1.60
CA PHE A 88 8.33 -6.43 -1.22
C PHE A 88 8.14 -5.54 -2.44
N GLN A 89 7.59 -4.34 -2.20
CA GLN A 89 7.54 -3.34 -3.23
C GLN A 89 8.98 -2.91 -3.57
N ALA A 90 9.45 -3.26 -4.77
CA ALA A 90 10.72 -2.76 -5.26
C ALA A 90 10.66 -1.22 -5.28
N PRO A 91 11.71 -0.52 -4.81
CA PRO A 91 11.79 0.92 -5.04
C PRO A 91 11.62 1.15 -6.55
N PRO A 92 10.81 2.14 -6.96
CA PRO A 92 10.57 2.39 -8.38
C PRO A 92 11.93 2.59 -9.02
N GLU A 93 12.32 1.65 -9.88
CA GLU A 93 13.54 1.76 -10.66
C GLU A 93 13.49 3.13 -11.34
N PRO A 94 14.56 3.95 -11.27
CA PRO A 94 14.59 5.16 -12.07
C PRO A 94 14.33 4.74 -13.51
N PRO A 95 13.41 5.42 -14.23
CA PRO A 95 13.01 5.01 -15.56
C PRO A 95 14.27 4.77 -16.38
N PRO A 96 14.36 3.65 -17.12
CA PRO A 96 15.55 3.36 -17.92
C PRO A 96 15.79 4.58 -18.81
N ALA A 97 16.97 5.18 -18.64
CA ALA A 97 17.42 6.21 -19.54
C ALA A 97 17.27 5.68 -20.96
N THR A 98 16.42 6.35 -21.74
CA THR A 98 16.02 5.98 -23.09
C THR A 98 17.23 5.79 -23.98
N GLU A 99 17.45 4.59 -24.50
CA GLU A 99 18.08 4.39 -25.80
C GLU A 99 17.13 3.51 -26.63
N GLY A 100 16.71 4.06 -27.77
CA GLY A 100 15.47 3.66 -28.45
C GLY A 100 15.51 2.35 -29.20
N GLN A 101 14.32 1.82 -29.46
CA GLN A 101 13.87 1.61 -30.83
C GLN A 101 12.33 1.56 -30.87
N GLU A 102 11.84 2.28 -31.86
CA GLU A 102 10.50 2.50 -32.36
C GLU A 102 9.78 1.18 -32.71
N GLU A 103 8.47 1.09 -32.44
CA GLU A 103 7.45 0.82 -33.48
C GLU A 103 6.04 0.87 -32.87
N ALA A 104 5.31 1.95 -33.20
CA ALA A 104 3.88 1.87 -33.42
C ALA A 104 3.62 1.21 -34.79
N PRO A 105 2.44 0.62 -35.02
CA PRO A 105 1.47 1.32 -35.86
C PRO A 105 0.05 1.23 -35.25
N ALA A 106 -0.71 2.32 -35.15
CA ALA A 106 -1.35 3.12 -36.20
C ALA A 106 -2.69 2.53 -36.73
N GLY A 107 -3.74 3.34 -36.57
CA GLY A 107 -4.95 3.38 -37.40
C GLY A 107 -6.09 2.45 -36.98
N ALA A 108 -7.36 2.79 -37.10
CA ALA A 108 -8.08 4.01 -37.46
C ALA A 108 -9.59 3.69 -37.36
N ILE A 109 -10.37 4.68 -36.93
CA ILE A 109 -11.76 5.05 -37.30
C ILE A 109 -12.93 4.03 -37.28
N SER A 110 -14.03 4.43 -36.64
CA SER A 110 -15.44 4.44 -37.11
C SER A 110 -16.28 5.13 -36.02
N GLU A 111 -16.73 6.39 -36.17
CA GLU A 111 -17.94 6.85 -36.86
C GLU A 111 -19.26 6.67 -36.05
N GLU A 112 -19.85 7.82 -35.63
CA GLU A 112 -21.28 8.27 -35.65
C GLU A 112 -22.35 7.38 -34.99
N ALA A 113 -23.46 7.84 -34.40
CA ALA A 113 -24.20 9.11 -34.30
C ALA A 113 -25.15 8.98 -33.06
N ASP A 114 -25.55 10.07 -32.38
CA ASP A 114 -26.87 10.73 -32.49
C ASP A 114 -28.06 9.82 -32.05
N THR A 115 -29.01 10.15 -31.18
CA THR A 115 -29.86 11.35 -30.94
C THR A 115 -30.55 11.07 -29.57
N SER A 116 -30.93 11.99 -28.68
CA SER A 116 -32.01 12.98 -28.84
C SER A 116 -32.38 13.55 -27.45
N GLU A 117 -32.59 14.87 -27.43
CA GLU A 117 -33.60 15.64 -26.67
C GLU A 117 -33.70 15.54 -25.12
N SER A 118 -33.89 16.62 -24.36
CA SER A 118 -34.33 17.98 -24.69
C SER A 118 -33.99 18.97 -23.55
N PRO A 119 -34.15 20.30 -23.76
CA PRO A 119 -33.49 21.38 -23.03
C PRO A 119 -34.36 21.99 -21.94
N ASP A 120 -33.77 22.76 -21.02
CA ASP A 120 -34.42 23.99 -20.54
C ASP A 120 -33.36 25.04 -20.17
N GLN A 121 -33.45 26.18 -20.87
CA GLN A 121 -32.68 27.40 -20.72
C GLN A 121 -33.32 28.28 -19.64
N ALA A 122 -32.50 28.99 -18.86
CA ALA A 122 -32.71 30.40 -18.49
C ALA A 122 -31.54 30.80 -17.55
N THR A 123 -30.48 31.38 -18.10
CA THR A 123 -30.19 32.83 -18.13
C THR A 123 -29.81 33.42 -16.77
N GLU A 124 -28.53 33.78 -16.70
CA GLU A 124 -27.94 35.03 -16.19
C GLU A 124 -28.85 36.14 -15.66
N ASP A 125 -28.17 37.07 -14.98
CA ASP A 125 -28.60 38.41 -14.57
C ASP A 125 -29.32 38.42 -13.21
N THR A 126 -29.10 39.32 -12.26
CA THR A 126 -28.14 40.41 -12.04
C THR A 126 -28.56 40.98 -10.68
N ASN A 127 -27.60 41.47 -9.90
CA ASN A 127 -27.73 42.62 -8.99
C ASN A 127 -29.12 42.91 -8.40
N GLU A 128 -29.30 42.70 -7.08
CA GLU A 128 -30.37 43.35 -6.33
C GLU A 128 -29.82 44.06 -5.09
N PRO A 129 -30.50 45.13 -4.64
CA PRO A 129 -29.89 46.38 -4.24
C PRO A 129 -30.08 46.71 -2.76
N ASP A 130 -29.45 47.81 -2.37
CA ASP A 130 -29.70 48.63 -1.20
C ASP A 130 -31.17 48.61 -0.70
N HIS A 131 -31.37 48.22 0.56
CA HIS A 131 -32.50 48.71 1.35
C HIS A 131 -32.11 48.95 2.81
N ILE A 132 -31.87 50.24 3.07
CA ILE A 132 -32.29 51.01 4.25
C ILE A 132 -33.40 50.33 5.07
N VAL A 133 -33.15 50.15 6.38
CA VAL A 133 -34.01 50.61 7.50
C VAL A 133 -33.12 51.02 8.66
#